data_AF-A0A139XIA9-F1
#
_entry.id   AF-A0A139XIA9-F1
#
_cell.length_a   1.000
_cell.length_b   1.000
_cell.length_c   1.000
_cell.angle_alpha   90.00
_cell.angle_beta   90.00
_cell.angle_gamma   90.00
#
_symmetry.space_group_name_H-M   'P 1'
#
loop_
_entity.id
_entity.type
_entity.pdbx_description
1 polymer ?
#
loop_
_entity_poly.entity_id
_entity_poly.type
_entity_poly.pdbx_seq_one_letter_code
_entity_poly.pdbx_strand_id
1 'polypeptide(L)'
;MGCNMHLCLLCVFAVACFVTGSASALNSIAPDIGRHKSTAVALSPPGDNNTCTNEKQKIKITIAATQTDATFKCGGTVTTLHPADCTSSSSCPPEALSSEDRPVVPRICETENCDKPRILTDVFPGATRVDDSDTQVYQLTIPKGNRPKKDVWYHCKSEGGDNICKVQISVAAALADPPDDHQCSDTKPTITVDVGVEEEEATFKCGDTLTTLDPQDCSGDSCQE
;
A
#
# COMPACT_ATOMS: atom_id res chain seq x y z
N MET A 1 -18.71 -47.49 39.61
CA MET A 1 -19.70 -48.51 40.02
C MET A 1 -20.23 -48.13 41.39
N GLY A 2 -21.53 -47.89 41.51
CA GLY A 2 -22.16 -47.42 42.74
C GLY A 2 -23.29 -46.43 42.43
N CYS A 3 -24.33 -46.94 41.79
CA CYS A 3 -25.61 -46.27 41.62
C CYS A 3 -26.49 -46.66 42.82
N ASN A 4 -27.14 -45.72 43.50
CA ASN A 4 -28.52 -45.97 43.94
C ASN A 4 -29.32 -44.70 44.20
N MET A 5 -30.59 -44.82 43.86
CA MET A 5 -31.61 -43.82 43.59
C MET A 5 -32.85 -44.21 44.41
N HIS A 6 -33.52 -43.22 45.04
CA HIS A 6 -34.99 -43.07 45.20
C HIS A 6 -35.34 -42.15 46.40
N LEU A 7 -36.07 -41.02 46.21
CA LEU A 7 -37.54 -40.84 46.13
C LEU A 7 -38.21 -40.97 47.53
N CYS A 8 -39.13 -40.14 48.06
CA CYS A 8 -40.12 -39.19 47.53
C CYS A 8 -40.83 -38.41 48.69
N LEU A 9 -41.61 -37.35 48.36
CA LEU A 9 -42.72 -36.62 49.06
C LEU A 9 -42.46 -35.09 49.19
N LEU A 10 -43.02 -34.16 48.38
CA LEU A 10 -44.41 -33.64 48.20
C LEU A 10 -45.03 -33.06 49.50
N CYS A 11 -45.62 -31.86 49.64
CA CYS A 11 -46.00 -30.66 48.85
C CYS A 11 -46.06 -29.47 49.87
N VAL A 12 -46.15 -28.17 49.52
CA VAL A 12 -47.39 -27.37 49.29
C VAL A 12 -47.00 -25.99 48.73
N PHE A 13 -47.83 -25.51 47.79
CA PHE A 13 -47.75 -24.26 47.03
C PHE A 13 -48.00 -22.98 47.84
N ALA A 14 -47.40 -21.86 47.42
CA ALA A 14 -48.06 -20.55 47.43
C ALA A 14 -47.48 -19.64 46.32
N VAL A 15 -48.36 -19.21 45.44
CA VAL A 15 -48.17 -18.24 44.35
C VAL A 15 -48.38 -16.84 44.92
N ALA A 16 -47.54 -15.86 44.56
CA ALA A 16 -47.96 -14.45 44.41
C ALA A 16 -46.90 -13.60 43.69
N CYS A 17 -47.42 -12.66 42.92
CA CYS A 17 -46.82 -11.91 41.84
C CYS A 17 -46.01 -10.66 42.26
N PHE A 18 -45.13 -10.27 41.32
CA PHE A 18 -44.59 -8.97 40.92
C PHE A 18 -44.67 -7.68 41.78
N VAL A 19 -43.67 -6.86 41.46
CA VAL A 19 -43.53 -5.39 41.35
C VAL A 19 -42.95 -4.52 42.50
N THR A 20 -41.93 -3.76 42.06
CA THR A 20 -41.55 -2.36 42.36
C THR A 20 -40.60 -2.00 43.52
N GLY A 21 -39.51 -1.33 43.10
CA GLY A 21 -38.89 -0.18 43.77
C GLY A 21 -37.80 -0.53 44.79
N SER A 22 -36.62 0.08 44.83
CA SER A 22 -36.13 1.31 44.20
C SER A 22 -34.60 1.32 44.16
N ALA A 23 -34.09 2.11 43.22
CA ALA A 23 -32.69 2.33 42.93
C ALA A 23 -31.86 2.89 44.10
N SER A 24 -30.56 2.60 44.06
CA SER A 24 -29.53 3.54 44.49
C SER A 24 -28.34 3.39 43.54
N ALA A 25 -28.21 4.39 42.66
CA ALA A 25 -27.09 4.56 41.76
C ALA A 25 -25.86 5.00 42.56
N LEU A 26 -24.78 4.23 42.46
CA LEU A 26 -23.43 4.66 42.79
C LEU A 26 -22.65 4.67 41.48
N ASN A 27 -22.42 5.87 40.96
CA ASN A 27 -21.58 6.13 39.80
C ASN A 27 -20.13 5.69 40.11
N SER A 28 -19.77 4.48 39.70
CA SER A 28 -18.38 4.14 39.45
C SER A 28 -18.01 4.63 38.05
N ILE A 29 -17.21 5.69 38.01
CA ILE A 29 -16.49 6.11 36.81
C ILE A 29 -15.51 4.97 36.50
N ALA A 30 -15.87 4.10 35.57
CA ALA A 30 -14.92 3.23 34.92
C ALA A 30 -14.00 4.12 34.07
N PRO A 31 -12.67 3.95 34.13
CA PRO A 31 -11.80 4.64 33.19
C PRO A 31 -12.18 4.14 31.80
N ASP A 32 -12.62 5.08 30.97
CA ASP A 32 -12.76 4.93 29.53
C ASP A 32 -11.38 4.54 29.00
N ILE A 33 -11.18 3.24 28.80
CA ILE A 33 -10.04 2.74 28.04
C ILE A 33 -10.29 3.25 26.64
N GLY A 34 -9.71 4.41 26.35
CA GLY A 34 -9.69 5.03 25.04
C GLY A 34 -9.31 3.96 24.05
N ARG A 35 -10.33 3.43 23.37
CA ARG A 35 -10.18 2.62 22.19
C ARG A 35 -9.47 3.54 21.24
N HIS A 36 -8.15 3.38 21.10
CA HIS A 36 -7.36 4.03 20.08
C HIS A 36 -8.13 3.80 18.78
N LYS A 37 -8.87 4.82 18.36
CA LYS A 37 -9.50 4.86 17.06
C LYS A 37 -8.33 4.99 16.13
N SER A 38 -7.83 3.84 15.67
CA SER A 38 -6.92 3.78 14.54
C SER A 38 -7.61 4.60 13.46
N THR A 39 -7.04 5.75 13.15
CA THR A 39 -7.59 6.66 12.14
C THR A 39 -7.46 5.93 10.82
N ALA A 40 -8.48 5.13 10.47
CA ALA A 40 -8.56 4.49 9.17
C ALA A 40 -8.45 5.60 8.12
N VAL A 41 -7.47 5.48 7.23
CA VAL A 41 -7.26 6.46 6.16
C VAL A 41 -8.32 6.16 5.10
N ALA A 42 -9.29 7.06 4.95
CA ALA A 42 -10.29 6.95 3.90
C ALA A 42 -9.66 7.33 2.55
N LEU A 43 -9.65 6.39 1.60
CA LEU A 43 -9.14 6.61 0.25
C LEU A 43 -10.29 6.74 -0.76
N SER A 44 -10.11 7.62 -1.75
CA SER A 44 -11.07 7.74 -2.85
C SER A 44 -11.01 6.49 -3.74
N PRO A 45 -12.16 5.89 -4.10
CA PRO A 45 -12.17 4.73 -4.97
C PRO A 45 -11.67 5.11 -6.37
N PRO A 46 -10.88 4.23 -7.02
CA PRO A 46 -10.44 4.47 -8.39
C PRO A 46 -11.58 4.18 -9.38
N GLY A 47 -11.40 4.58 -10.64
CA GLY A 47 -12.33 4.22 -11.71
C GLY A 47 -12.38 2.72 -11.99
N ASP A 48 -13.42 2.28 -12.70
CA ASP A 48 -13.70 0.85 -12.93
C ASP A 48 -12.52 0.08 -13.52
N ASN A 49 -11.72 0.69 -14.41
CA ASN A 49 -10.55 0.07 -15.03
C ASN A 49 -9.49 -0.39 -14.02
N ASN A 50 -9.42 0.27 -12.86
CA ASN A 50 -8.46 -0.02 -11.79
C ASN A 50 -9.09 -0.79 -10.62
N THR A 51 -10.35 -1.22 -10.77
CA THR A 51 -11.02 -2.12 -9.82
C THR A 51 -10.88 -3.56 -10.33
N CYS A 52 -10.22 -4.39 -9.53
CA CYS A 52 -10.07 -5.83 -9.76
C CYS A 52 -11.28 -6.56 -9.18
N THR A 53 -12.00 -7.31 -9.99
CA THR A 53 -13.18 -8.09 -9.57
C THR A 53 -13.06 -9.52 -10.04
N ASN A 54 -13.90 -10.44 -9.55
CA ASN A 54 -13.92 -11.85 -9.96
C ASN A 54 -14.25 -12.05 -11.46
N GLU A 55 -14.86 -11.05 -12.09
CA GLU A 55 -15.14 -11.05 -13.53
C GLU A 55 -13.90 -10.72 -14.36
N LYS A 56 -12.86 -10.14 -13.72
CA LYS A 56 -11.61 -9.78 -14.36
C LYS A 56 -10.52 -10.74 -13.93
N GLN A 57 -9.87 -11.37 -14.90
CA GLN A 57 -8.69 -12.19 -14.62
C GLN A 57 -7.46 -11.32 -14.31
N LYS A 58 -7.39 -10.13 -14.92
CA LYS A 58 -6.24 -9.22 -14.81
C LYS A 58 -6.64 -7.77 -15.11
N ILE A 59 -6.08 -6.83 -14.37
CA ILE A 59 -6.04 -5.40 -14.68
C ILE A 59 -4.59 -4.93 -14.83
N LYS A 60 -4.36 -3.85 -15.59
CA LYS A 60 -3.05 -3.23 -15.74
C LYS A 60 -3.14 -1.74 -15.41
N ILE A 61 -2.24 -1.27 -14.57
CA ILE A 61 -2.11 0.13 -14.17
C ILE A 61 -0.69 0.57 -14.51
N THR A 62 -0.55 1.70 -15.19
CA THR A 62 0.74 2.23 -15.61
C THR A 62 1.10 3.43 -14.76
N ILE A 63 2.31 3.42 -14.19
CA ILE A 63 2.93 4.60 -13.56
C ILE A 63 3.94 5.15 -14.55
N ALA A 64 3.58 6.23 -15.25
CA ALA A 64 4.46 6.88 -16.23
C ALA A 64 5.65 7.56 -15.54
N ALA A 65 6.72 7.88 -16.30
CA ALA A 65 7.95 8.49 -15.77
C ALA A 65 7.68 9.78 -14.94
N THR A 66 6.66 10.54 -15.32
CA THR A 66 6.26 11.79 -14.66
C THR A 66 5.32 11.60 -13.46
N GLN A 67 4.84 10.38 -13.21
CA GLN A 67 3.88 10.05 -12.15
C GLN A 67 4.54 9.24 -11.03
N THR A 68 3.96 9.28 -9.83
CA THR A 68 4.41 8.49 -8.68
C THR A 68 3.37 7.50 -8.20
N ASP A 69 2.09 7.80 -8.41
CA ASP A 69 1.00 7.13 -7.70
C ASP A 69 0.21 6.20 -8.60
N ALA A 70 -0.28 5.13 -8.00
CA ALA A 70 -1.27 4.22 -8.57
C ALA A 70 -2.30 3.86 -7.49
N THR A 71 -3.58 4.04 -7.81
CA THR A 71 -4.68 3.61 -6.94
C THR A 71 -5.43 2.47 -7.60
N PHE A 72 -5.68 1.40 -6.82
CA PHE A 72 -6.44 0.24 -7.25
C PHE A 72 -7.34 -0.28 -6.13
N LYS A 73 -8.32 -1.09 -6.51
CA LYS A 73 -9.30 -1.65 -5.57
C LYS A 73 -9.46 -3.15 -5.77
N CYS A 74 -9.52 -3.89 -4.67
CA CYS A 74 -10.00 -5.27 -4.66
C CYS A 74 -11.52 -5.26 -4.40
N GLY A 75 -12.31 -5.75 -5.35
CA GLY A 75 -13.77 -5.64 -5.33
C GLY A 75 -14.50 -6.92 -5.79
N GLY A 76 -15.83 -6.84 -5.85
CA GLY A 76 -16.65 -8.02 -6.10
C GLY A 76 -16.44 -9.07 -5.00
N THR A 77 -16.19 -10.32 -5.38
CA THR A 77 -15.87 -11.40 -4.42
C THR A 77 -14.38 -11.59 -4.16
N VAL A 78 -13.50 -10.85 -4.83
CA VAL A 78 -12.03 -10.91 -4.66
C VAL A 78 -11.56 -9.71 -3.84
N THR A 79 -11.84 -9.72 -2.54
CA THR A 79 -11.61 -8.56 -1.66
C THR A 79 -10.27 -8.59 -0.94
N THR A 80 -9.57 -9.72 -0.87
CA THR A 80 -8.33 -9.86 -0.09
C THR A 80 -7.09 -9.56 -0.93
N LEU A 81 -6.27 -8.58 -0.52
CA LEU A 81 -4.99 -8.31 -1.17
C LEU A 81 -3.95 -9.39 -0.86
N HIS A 82 -3.19 -9.76 -1.89
CA HIS A 82 -2.04 -10.64 -1.80
C HIS A 82 -0.86 -10.04 -2.59
N PRO A 83 0.37 -10.10 -2.07
CA PRO A 83 0.79 -10.79 -0.85
C PRO A 83 0.31 -10.05 0.41
N ALA A 84 0.11 -10.81 1.49
CA ALA A 84 -0.12 -10.20 2.79
C ALA A 84 1.15 -9.48 3.25
N ASP A 85 1.00 -8.37 3.95
CA ASP A 85 2.12 -7.60 4.47
C ASP A 85 2.84 -8.32 5.61
N CYS A 86 4.08 -7.91 5.86
CA CYS A 86 4.79 -8.37 7.05
C CYS A 86 4.18 -7.70 8.29
N THR A 87 3.96 -8.49 9.33
CA THR A 87 3.48 -7.98 10.63
C THR A 87 4.34 -8.49 11.80
N SER A 88 5.27 -9.40 11.54
CA SER A 88 6.10 -10.05 12.55
C SER A 88 7.31 -10.76 11.93
N SER A 89 8.30 -11.10 12.75
CA SER A 89 9.56 -11.74 12.32
C SER A 89 9.37 -13.15 11.76
N SER A 90 8.21 -13.79 11.98
CA SER A 90 7.85 -15.04 11.33
C SER A 90 7.43 -14.84 9.87
N SER A 91 6.96 -13.65 9.51
CA SER A 91 6.50 -13.31 8.16
C SER A 91 7.59 -12.66 7.29
N CYS A 92 8.58 -12.00 7.91
CA CYS A 92 9.65 -11.26 7.23
C CYS A 92 10.99 -11.24 8.00
N PRO A 93 12.11 -10.97 7.32
CA PRO A 93 13.43 -10.84 7.96
C PRO A 93 13.41 -9.81 9.10
N PRO A 94 14.09 -10.08 10.23
CA PRO A 94 14.11 -9.17 11.39
C PRO A 94 14.56 -7.74 11.05
N GLU A 95 15.45 -7.59 10.07
CA GLU A 95 15.99 -6.29 9.64
C GLU A 95 14.87 -5.37 9.10
N ALA A 96 13.87 -5.94 8.44
CA ALA A 96 12.74 -5.21 7.88
C ALA A 96 11.77 -4.68 8.94
N LEU A 97 11.81 -5.25 10.14
CA LEU A 97 10.90 -4.96 11.26
C LEU A 97 11.57 -4.16 12.37
N SER A 98 12.81 -3.72 12.14
CA SER A 98 13.70 -3.14 13.16
C SER A 98 13.29 -1.74 13.65
N SER A 99 12.27 -1.11 13.07
CA SER A 99 11.71 0.14 13.58
C SER A 99 10.41 -0.10 14.34
N GLU A 100 10.36 0.30 15.61
CA GLU A 100 9.15 0.26 16.44
C GLU A 100 7.97 1.04 15.81
N ASP A 101 8.25 1.97 14.90
CA ASP A 101 7.28 2.78 14.15
C ASP A 101 6.68 2.12 12.89
N ARG A 102 7.11 0.90 12.49
CA ARG A 102 6.56 0.18 11.33
C ARG A 102 5.95 -1.17 11.75
N PRO A 103 4.73 -1.17 12.31
CA PRO A 103 4.06 -2.43 12.68
C PRO A 103 3.68 -3.28 11.47
N VAL A 104 3.62 -2.68 10.27
CA VAL A 104 3.28 -3.35 9.01
C VAL A 104 4.27 -2.95 7.93
N VAL A 105 4.85 -3.93 7.23
CA VAL A 105 5.79 -3.70 6.12
C VAL A 105 5.16 -4.19 4.82
N PRO A 106 4.80 -3.27 3.89
CA PRO A 106 4.17 -3.63 2.63
C PRO A 106 5.04 -4.56 1.78
N ARG A 107 4.39 -5.53 1.14
CA ARG A 107 5.04 -6.47 0.22
C ARG A 107 4.50 -6.34 -1.19
N ILE A 108 5.24 -6.86 -2.17
CA ILE A 108 4.86 -6.87 -3.58
C ILE A 108 5.42 -8.10 -4.30
N CYS A 109 4.77 -8.52 -5.38
CA CYS A 109 5.24 -9.65 -6.20
C CYS A 109 6.08 -9.15 -7.38
N GLU A 110 7.26 -9.72 -7.59
CA GLU A 110 8.06 -9.44 -8.80
C GLU A 110 7.62 -10.29 -10.01
N THR A 111 6.87 -11.37 -9.77
CA THR A 111 6.34 -12.26 -10.82
C THR A 111 4.82 -12.25 -10.84
N GLU A 112 4.26 -12.56 -12.02
CA GLU A 112 2.82 -12.57 -12.23
C GLU A 112 2.07 -13.55 -11.30
N ASN A 113 2.66 -14.68 -10.94
CA ASN A 113 2.03 -15.69 -10.09
C ASN A 113 2.28 -15.46 -8.59
N CYS A 114 3.07 -14.44 -8.23
CA CYS A 114 3.42 -14.12 -6.86
C CYS A 114 4.10 -15.25 -6.07
N ASP A 115 4.93 -16.06 -6.73
CA ASP A 115 5.57 -17.21 -6.09
C ASP A 115 6.59 -16.80 -5.02
N LYS A 116 7.18 -15.60 -5.16
CA LYS A 116 8.20 -15.04 -4.25
C LYS A 116 7.92 -13.57 -3.95
N PRO A 117 7.08 -13.26 -2.94
CA PRO A 117 6.83 -11.90 -2.51
C PRO A 117 8.07 -11.24 -1.88
N ARG A 118 8.33 -9.97 -2.23
CA ARG A 118 9.42 -9.14 -1.72
C ARG A 118 8.88 -8.00 -0.87
N ILE A 119 9.73 -7.38 -0.06
CA ILE A 119 9.40 -6.12 0.60
C ILE A 119 9.32 -5.02 -0.46
N LEU A 120 8.32 -4.16 -0.37
CA LEU A 120 8.08 -3.11 -1.37
C LEU A 120 9.31 -2.21 -1.57
N THR A 121 9.93 -1.78 -0.47
CA THR A 121 11.09 -0.87 -0.50
C THR A 121 12.38 -1.51 -1.01
N ASP A 122 12.49 -2.85 -0.96
CA ASP A 122 13.63 -3.56 -1.57
C ASP A 122 13.53 -3.56 -3.10
N VAL A 123 12.30 -3.54 -3.62
CA VAL A 123 12.03 -3.51 -5.06
C VAL A 123 12.07 -2.07 -5.58
N PHE A 124 11.50 -1.13 -4.82
CA PHE A 124 11.48 0.29 -5.12
C PHE A 124 11.84 1.09 -3.86
N PRO A 125 13.10 1.55 -3.72
CA PRO A 125 13.53 2.33 -2.58
C PRO A 125 12.63 3.54 -2.31
N GLY A 126 12.20 3.71 -1.06
CA GLY A 126 11.31 4.80 -0.63
C GLY A 126 9.83 4.66 -1.02
N ALA A 127 9.43 3.57 -1.68
CA ALA A 127 8.02 3.34 -2.01
C ALA A 127 7.16 3.05 -0.76
N THR A 128 5.89 3.47 -0.84
CA THR A 128 4.90 3.31 0.23
C THR A 128 3.59 2.78 -0.33
N ARG A 129 2.80 2.14 0.52
CA ARG A 129 1.42 1.77 0.23
C ARG A 129 0.53 2.18 1.41
N VAL A 130 -0.56 2.85 1.09
CA VAL A 130 -1.62 3.21 2.05
C VAL A 130 -2.83 2.36 1.73
N ASP A 131 -3.42 1.77 2.77
CA ASP A 131 -4.49 0.79 2.66
C ASP A 131 -5.73 1.34 3.37
N ASP A 132 -6.85 1.37 2.65
CA ASP A 132 -8.18 1.56 3.22
C ASP A 132 -8.87 0.20 3.31
N SER A 133 -8.81 -0.41 4.51
CA SER A 133 -9.37 -1.74 4.77
C SER A 133 -10.89 -1.78 4.72
N ASP A 134 -11.58 -0.65 4.91
CA ASP A 134 -13.04 -0.60 4.90
C ASP A 134 -13.56 -0.67 3.46
N THR A 135 -12.84 -0.04 2.53
CA THR A 135 -13.23 0.03 1.12
C THR A 135 -12.40 -0.86 0.19
N GLN A 136 -11.36 -1.51 0.72
CA GLN A 136 -10.40 -2.34 -0.01
C GLN A 136 -9.70 -1.57 -1.14
N VAL A 137 -9.42 -0.30 -0.89
CA VAL A 137 -8.72 0.62 -1.79
C VAL A 137 -7.27 0.74 -1.33
N TYR A 138 -6.36 0.71 -2.29
CA TYR A 138 -4.92 0.73 -2.06
C TYR A 138 -4.29 1.83 -2.90
N GLN A 139 -3.52 2.71 -2.27
CA GLN A 139 -2.74 3.75 -2.95
C GLN A 139 -1.25 3.42 -2.81
N LEU A 140 -0.63 3.08 -3.93
CA LEU A 140 0.80 2.81 -4.06
C LEU A 140 1.50 4.07 -4.54
N THR A 141 2.57 4.48 -3.86
CA THR A 141 3.44 5.59 -4.27
C THR A 141 4.85 5.07 -4.48
N ILE A 142 5.37 5.24 -5.70
CA ILE A 142 6.73 4.88 -6.10
C ILE A 142 7.48 6.16 -6.47
N PRO A 143 8.48 6.59 -5.67
CA PRO A 143 9.28 7.78 -5.97
C PRO A 143 9.97 7.68 -7.33
N LYS A 144 10.14 8.82 -8.01
CA LYS A 144 10.83 8.88 -9.31
C LYS A 144 12.32 8.57 -9.21
N GLY A 145 12.94 8.86 -8.07
CA GLY A 145 14.41 8.87 -7.87
C GLY A 145 15.11 7.63 -8.42
N ASN A 146 15.67 7.76 -9.63
CA ASN A 146 16.39 6.71 -10.36
C ASN A 146 15.67 5.35 -10.39
N ARG A 147 14.33 5.35 -10.44
CA ARG A 147 13.58 4.10 -10.43
C ARG A 147 13.72 3.39 -11.79
N PRO A 148 13.90 2.05 -11.80
CA PRO A 148 13.99 1.28 -13.04
C PRO A 148 12.62 1.06 -13.69
N LYS A 149 12.60 0.79 -15.00
CA LYS A 149 11.42 0.23 -15.66
C LYS A 149 11.20 -1.19 -15.14
N LYS A 150 10.03 -1.46 -14.57
CA LYS A 150 9.73 -2.76 -13.98
C LYS A 150 8.23 -3.02 -13.91
N ASP A 151 7.84 -4.25 -14.22
CA ASP A 151 6.49 -4.74 -13.97
C ASP A 151 6.46 -5.54 -12.67
N VAL A 152 5.50 -5.23 -11.82
CA VAL A 152 5.27 -5.88 -10.53
C VAL A 152 3.78 -6.15 -10.34
N TRP A 153 3.44 -6.95 -9.33
CA TRP A 153 2.10 -7.51 -9.23
C TRP A 153 1.56 -7.51 -7.81
N TYR A 154 0.24 -7.43 -7.75
CA TYR A 154 -0.60 -7.83 -6.63
C TYR A 154 -1.69 -8.78 -7.14
N HIS A 155 -2.28 -9.54 -6.24
CA HIS A 155 -3.49 -10.33 -6.53
C HIS A 155 -4.60 -9.90 -5.57
N CYS A 156 -5.80 -9.74 -6.09
CA CYS A 156 -7.02 -9.71 -5.30
C CYS A 156 -7.59 -11.13 -5.28
N LYS A 157 -7.84 -11.69 -4.10
CA LYS A 157 -8.29 -13.08 -3.90
C LYS A 157 -9.63 -13.11 -3.18
N SER A 158 -10.44 -14.13 -3.47
CA SER A 158 -11.63 -14.43 -2.67
C SER A 158 -11.25 -15.06 -1.33
N GLU A 159 -12.14 -14.97 -0.34
CA GLU A 159 -12.03 -15.81 0.86
C GLU A 159 -11.98 -17.28 0.42
N GLY A 160 -10.91 -18.00 0.76
CA GLY A 160 -10.63 -19.37 0.28
C GLY A 160 -9.63 -19.48 -0.89
N GLY A 161 -9.41 -18.40 -1.65
CA GLY A 161 -8.36 -18.33 -2.68
C GLY A 161 -8.68 -18.94 -4.05
N ASP A 162 -9.91 -19.44 -4.26
CA ASP A 162 -10.32 -20.10 -5.52
C ASP A 162 -10.40 -19.15 -6.72
N ASN A 163 -10.66 -17.86 -6.47
CA ASN A 163 -10.73 -16.83 -7.50
C ASN A 163 -9.63 -15.80 -7.29
N ILE A 164 -8.92 -15.48 -8.38
CA ILE A 164 -7.82 -14.53 -8.38
C ILE A 164 -8.01 -13.52 -9.51
N CYS A 165 -7.99 -12.25 -9.16
CA CYS A 165 -7.83 -11.14 -10.11
C CYS A 165 -6.42 -10.56 -9.96
N LYS A 166 -5.63 -10.55 -11.05
CA LYS A 166 -4.23 -10.09 -11.04
C LYS A 166 -4.16 -8.58 -11.30
N VAL A 167 -3.45 -7.84 -10.48
CA VAL A 167 -3.17 -6.41 -10.67
C VAL A 167 -1.73 -6.27 -11.13
N GLN A 168 -1.51 -5.92 -12.40
CA GLN A 168 -0.19 -5.57 -12.91
C GLN A 168 0.06 -4.08 -12.71
N ILE A 169 1.11 -3.72 -12.00
CA ILE A 169 1.64 -2.35 -11.94
C ILE A 169 2.84 -2.28 -12.87
N SER A 170 2.71 -1.50 -13.94
CA SER A 170 3.77 -1.29 -14.93
C SER A 170 4.43 0.05 -14.68
N VAL A 171 5.66 0.01 -14.15
CA VAL A 171 6.41 1.20 -13.75
C VAL A 171 7.37 1.57 -14.85
N ALA A 172 7.28 2.79 -15.37
CA ALA A 172 8.26 3.34 -16.29
C ALA A 172 9.53 3.80 -15.52
N ALA A 173 10.67 3.70 -16.18
CA ALA A 173 11.90 4.29 -15.67
C ALA A 173 11.73 5.80 -15.48
N ALA A 174 12.33 6.35 -14.43
CA ALA A 174 12.40 7.78 -14.21
C ALA A 174 13.78 8.12 -13.63
N LEU A 175 14.35 9.24 -14.07
CA LEU A 175 15.54 9.82 -13.47
C LEU A 175 15.12 10.63 -12.23
N ALA A 176 16.01 10.70 -11.25
CA ALA A 176 15.88 11.69 -10.20
C ALA A 176 15.91 13.10 -10.81
N ASP A 177 15.14 14.03 -10.23
CA ASP A 177 15.35 15.43 -10.56
C ASP A 177 16.77 15.82 -10.11
N PRO A 178 17.55 16.49 -10.96
CA PRO A 178 18.86 16.97 -10.56
C PRO A 178 18.71 18.07 -9.50
N PRO A 179 19.77 18.35 -8.72
CA PRO A 179 19.81 19.48 -7.80
C PRO A 179 19.31 20.79 -8.44
N ASP A 180 18.68 21.66 -7.64
CA ASP A 180 18.10 22.91 -8.13
C ASP A 180 19.11 23.77 -8.91
N ASP A 181 20.40 23.67 -8.56
CA ASP A 181 21.46 24.39 -9.24
C ASP A 181 21.86 23.85 -10.61
N HIS A 182 21.40 22.65 -10.96
CA HIS A 182 21.54 21.99 -12.27
C HIS A 182 20.26 22.05 -13.12
N GLN A 183 19.31 22.93 -12.76
CA GLN A 183 18.08 23.16 -13.52
C GLN A 183 18.16 24.50 -14.27
N CYS A 184 18.10 24.45 -15.59
CA CYS A 184 18.12 25.64 -16.45
C CYS A 184 16.71 26.24 -16.56
N SER A 185 16.55 27.54 -16.35
CA SER A 185 15.26 28.24 -16.43
C SER A 185 15.44 29.70 -16.86
N ASP A 186 14.35 30.42 -17.14
CA ASP A 186 14.42 31.85 -17.48
C ASP A 186 15.09 32.70 -16.38
N THR A 187 14.94 32.30 -15.12
CA THR A 187 15.56 32.98 -13.96
C THR A 187 16.97 32.50 -13.67
N LYS A 188 17.35 31.33 -14.20
CA LYS A 188 18.69 30.74 -14.09
C LYS A 188 19.14 30.27 -15.49
N PRO A 189 19.48 31.22 -16.37
CA PRO A 189 19.76 30.92 -17.79
C PRO A 189 21.13 30.26 -18.00
N THR A 190 21.95 30.18 -16.95
CA THR A 190 23.25 29.51 -16.99
C THR A 190 23.39 28.63 -15.76
N ILE A 191 23.70 27.37 -16.00
CA ILE A 191 24.08 26.38 -14.99
C ILE A 191 25.48 25.87 -15.33
N THR A 192 26.23 25.47 -14.31
CA THR A 192 27.51 24.80 -14.47
C THR A 192 27.36 23.44 -13.80
N VAL A 193 27.70 22.38 -14.53
CA VAL A 193 27.72 21.01 -14.03
C VAL A 193 29.16 20.55 -14.11
N ASP A 194 29.78 20.27 -12.98
CA ASP A 194 31.17 19.83 -12.93
C ASP A 194 31.22 18.31 -13.11
N VAL A 195 32.00 17.84 -14.08
CA VAL A 195 32.26 16.41 -14.31
C VAL A 195 33.75 16.17 -14.10
N GLY A 196 34.09 15.19 -13.27
CA GLY A 196 35.46 14.94 -12.85
C GLY A 196 35.64 13.59 -12.16
N VAL A 197 36.71 13.45 -11.40
CA VAL A 197 37.07 12.18 -10.74
C VAL A 197 36.07 11.72 -9.69
N GLU A 198 35.30 12.63 -9.11
CA GLU A 198 34.27 12.33 -8.10
C GLU A 198 32.87 12.16 -8.72
N GLU A 199 32.61 12.77 -9.88
CA GLU A 199 31.33 12.73 -10.60
C GLU A 199 31.59 12.47 -12.09
N GLU A 200 31.35 11.24 -12.54
CA GLU A 200 31.61 10.80 -13.93
C GLU A 200 30.43 11.07 -14.87
N GLU A 201 29.26 11.41 -14.32
CA GLU A 201 28.01 11.64 -15.07
C GLU A 201 27.41 13.00 -14.73
N ALA A 202 26.99 13.75 -15.75
CA ALA A 202 26.23 14.99 -15.58
C ALA A 202 24.73 14.72 -15.74
N THR A 203 23.94 15.12 -14.75
CA THR A 203 22.47 15.19 -14.88
C THR A 203 22.03 16.64 -14.75
N PHE A 204 21.30 17.13 -15.74
CA PHE A 204 20.74 18.48 -15.75
C PHE A 204 19.34 18.44 -16.34
N LYS A 205 18.58 19.51 -16.12
CA LYS A 205 17.19 19.59 -16.55
C LYS A 205 16.86 20.93 -17.19
N CYS A 206 16.21 20.83 -18.34
CA CYS A 206 15.45 21.88 -18.99
C CYS A 206 14.19 22.20 -18.16
N GLY A 207 14.14 23.39 -17.57
CA GLY A 207 13.03 23.85 -16.73
C GLY A 207 11.74 24.15 -17.50
N ASP A 208 10.67 24.47 -16.77
CA ASP A 208 9.29 24.44 -17.28
C ASP A 208 9.02 25.30 -18.52
N THR A 209 9.69 26.45 -18.67
CA THR A 209 9.55 27.33 -19.84
C THR A 209 10.60 27.06 -20.93
N LEU A 210 11.71 26.42 -20.57
CA LEU A 210 12.83 26.08 -21.46
C LEU A 210 12.90 24.56 -21.65
N THR A 211 11.87 23.97 -22.26
CA THR A 211 11.66 22.52 -22.30
C THR A 211 12.44 21.77 -23.38
N THR A 212 13.12 22.50 -24.27
CA THR A 212 13.81 21.91 -25.44
C THR A 212 15.30 22.02 -25.23
N LEU A 213 16.00 20.89 -25.27
CA LEU A 213 17.45 20.84 -25.24
C LEU A 213 18.02 21.30 -26.60
N ASP A 214 19.02 22.18 -26.55
CA ASP A 214 19.78 22.64 -27.71
C ASP A 214 21.30 22.50 -27.41
N PRO A 215 22.11 21.89 -28.31
CA PRO A 215 21.68 21.22 -29.54
C PRO A 215 20.79 20.01 -29.25
N GLN A 216 19.88 19.69 -30.18
CA GLN A 216 19.09 18.46 -30.09
C GLN A 216 20.00 17.23 -30.19
N ASP A 217 19.62 16.15 -29.49
CA ASP A 217 20.33 14.88 -29.58
C ASP A 217 20.40 14.39 -31.02
N CYS A 218 21.58 13.96 -31.44
CA CYS A 218 21.78 13.41 -32.77
C CYS A 218 21.16 12.00 -32.83
N SER A 219 20.14 11.83 -33.65
CA SER A 219 19.58 10.50 -33.91
C SER A 219 20.46 9.75 -34.92
N GLY A 220 21.43 8.98 -34.42
CA GLY A 220 22.33 8.13 -35.23
C GLY A 220 23.77 8.63 -35.28
N ASP A 221 24.51 8.29 -36.35
CA ASP A 221 25.95 8.56 -36.48
C ASP A 221 26.28 9.98 -36.99
N SER A 222 25.29 10.86 -37.17
CA SER A 222 25.52 12.20 -37.72
C SER A 222 24.77 13.28 -36.95
N CYS A 223 25.53 14.19 -36.33
CA CYS A 223 25.09 15.54 -36.00
C CYS A 223 25.40 16.42 -37.22
N GLN A 224 24.40 17.04 -37.86
CA GLN A 224 24.71 18.09 -38.84
C GLN A 224 25.06 19.36 -38.07
N GLU A 225 26.29 19.86 -38.29
CA GLU A 225 26.74 21.19 -37.86
C GLU A 225 25.91 22.33 -38.47
#